data_AF-R2R016-F1
#
_entry.id   AF-R2R016-F1
#
_cell.length_a   1.000
_cell.length_b   1.000
_cell.length_c   1.000
_cell.angle_alpha   90.00
_cell.angle_beta   90.00
_cell.angle_gamma   90.00
#
_symmetry.space_group_name_H-M   'P 1'
#
loop_
_entity.id
_entity.type
_entity.pdbx_description
1 polymer ?
#
loop_
_entity_poly.entity_id
_entity_poly.type
_entity_poly.pdbx_seq_one_letter_code
_entity_poly.pdbx_strand_id
1 'polypeptide(L)'
;MSVIMRELRAKDTFKVIRLAKKLGITNSIVSLLKQQEKARDLMDEQKALLAQKVAWQLIVEKNPGSKEGKKAQTQIEKAEKRLKELAGILNDESFEAITSLVEIVLENIDGVEDEVYKFLGDLCSMTEKDFSDIPFVDFVGVLKDFFAKPELREVAKLFTPSTSLEEKINSEIDSTNDTPMQEA
;
A
#
# COMPACT_ATOMS: atom_id res chain seq x y z
N MET A 1 1.15 25.48 -8.43
CA MET A 1 0.10 25.41 -7.39
C MET A 1 0.03 23.96 -6.96
N SER A 2 -0.04 23.61 -5.66
CA SER A 2 -0.31 22.21 -5.33
C SER A 2 -1.80 21.96 -5.48
N VAL A 3 -2.19 21.13 -6.44
CA VAL A 3 -3.57 20.69 -6.59
C VAL A 3 -3.90 19.77 -5.42
N ILE A 4 -4.86 20.15 -4.56
CA ILE A 4 -5.21 19.37 -3.36
C ILE A 4 -6.29 18.36 -3.74
N MET A 5 -6.02 17.08 -3.52
CA MET A 5 -6.97 15.99 -3.80
C MET A 5 -7.73 15.54 -2.54
N ARG A 6 -9.06 15.52 -2.60
CA ARG A 6 -9.91 15.02 -1.51
C ARG A 6 -9.84 13.49 -1.37
N GLU A 7 -10.32 12.96 -0.25
CA GLU A 7 -10.49 11.51 -0.05
C GLU A 7 -11.50 10.89 -1.01
N LEU A 8 -11.29 9.61 -1.35
CA LEU A 8 -12.26 8.84 -2.14
C LEU A 8 -13.52 8.57 -1.33
N ARG A 9 -14.68 8.79 -1.94
CA ARG A 9 -16.00 8.48 -1.38
C ARG A 9 -16.62 7.31 -2.12
N ALA A 10 -17.65 6.68 -1.55
CA ALA A 10 -18.32 5.53 -2.15
C ALA A 10 -18.76 5.75 -3.62
N LYS A 11 -19.20 6.97 -3.99
CA LYS A 11 -19.56 7.31 -5.38
C LYS A 11 -18.37 7.23 -6.34
N ASP A 12 -17.17 7.51 -5.84
CA ASP A 12 -15.93 7.51 -6.61
C ASP A 12 -15.48 6.09 -6.91
N THR A 13 -15.72 5.14 -5.99
CA THR A 13 -15.42 3.71 -6.17
C THR A 13 -15.99 3.16 -7.48
N PHE A 14 -17.24 3.47 -7.81
CA PHE A 14 -17.85 3.03 -9.06
C PHE A 14 -17.17 3.63 -10.30
N LYS A 15 -16.72 4.89 -10.21
CA LYS A 15 -15.97 5.55 -11.29
C LYS A 15 -14.60 4.89 -11.45
N VAL A 16 -13.89 4.61 -10.36
CA VAL A 16 -12.60 3.91 -10.37
C VAL A 16 -12.74 2.51 -10.98
N ILE A 17 -13.76 1.74 -10.61
CA ILE A 17 -14.01 0.41 -11.18
C ILE A 17 -14.23 0.48 -12.69
N ARG A 18 -15.01 1.46 -13.15
CA ARG A 18 -15.30 1.64 -14.57
C ARG A 18 -14.04 2.04 -15.34
N LEU A 19 -13.31 3.04 -14.86
CA LEU A 19 -12.05 3.49 -15.45
C LEU A 19 -11.02 2.37 -15.49
N ALA A 20 -10.86 1.64 -14.38
CA ALA A 20 -9.92 0.53 -14.29
C ALA A 20 -10.19 -0.56 -15.33
N LYS A 21 -11.47 -0.89 -15.57
CA LYS A 21 -11.87 -1.85 -16.60
C LYS A 21 -11.62 -1.33 -18.02
N LYS A 22 -11.96 -0.07 -18.29
CA LYS A 22 -11.74 0.55 -19.61
C LYS A 22 -10.26 0.63 -19.97
N LEU A 23 -9.43 0.98 -18.98
CA LEU A 23 -7.98 1.08 -19.12
C LEU A 23 -7.26 -0.27 -19.03
N GLY A 24 -7.96 -1.37 -18.71
CA GLY A 24 -7.33 -2.68 -18.54
C GLY A 24 -6.37 -2.78 -17.35
N ILE A 25 -6.39 -1.84 -16.41
CA ILE A 25 -5.43 -1.73 -15.29
C ILE A 25 -5.83 -2.51 -14.03
N THR A 26 -6.87 -3.33 -14.10
CA THR A 26 -7.38 -4.10 -12.95
C THR A 26 -6.28 -4.90 -12.24
N ASN A 27 -5.45 -5.63 -13.01
CA ASN A 27 -4.36 -6.43 -12.43
C ASN A 27 -3.23 -5.55 -11.86
N SER A 28 -2.93 -4.42 -12.51
CA SER A 28 -1.94 -3.46 -12.04
C SER A 28 -2.34 -2.83 -10.70
N ILE A 29 -3.63 -2.52 -10.53
CA ILE A 29 -4.19 -2.05 -9.25
C ILE A 29 -4.08 -3.13 -8.17
N VAL A 30 -4.33 -4.40 -8.50
CA VAL A 30 -4.14 -5.53 -7.56
C VAL A 30 -2.66 -5.70 -7.19
N SER A 31 -1.74 -5.53 -8.13
CA SER A 31 -0.30 -5.55 -7.86
C SER A 31 0.11 -4.45 -6.88
N LEU A 32 -0.39 -3.23 -7.11
CA LEU A 32 -0.16 -2.08 -6.22
C LEU A 32 -0.69 -2.35 -4.80
N LEU A 33 -1.87 -2.96 -4.68
CA LEU A 33 -2.41 -3.38 -3.38
C LEU A 33 -1.44 -4.30 -2.64
N LYS A 34 -0.89 -5.33 -3.30
CA LYS A 34 0.06 -6.25 -2.67
C LYS A 34 1.30 -5.51 -2.15
N GLN A 35 1.77 -4.50 -2.89
CA GLN A 35 2.89 -3.67 -2.43
C GLN A 35 2.52 -2.81 -1.21
N GLN A 36 1.33 -2.21 -1.21
CA GLN A 36 0.84 -1.46 -0.05
C GLN A 36 0.67 -2.35 1.20
N GLU A 37 0.28 -3.62 1.03
CA GLU A 37 0.19 -4.58 2.15
C GLU A 37 1.57 -4.91 2.71
N LYS A 38 2.55 -5.23 1.87
CA LYS A 38 3.94 -5.40 2.30
C LYS A 38 4.48 -4.17 3.04
N ALA A 39 4.11 -2.97 2.61
CA ALA A 39 4.56 -1.72 3.24
C ALA A 39 4.01 -1.57 4.65
N ARG A 40 2.76 -2.01 4.85
CA ARG A 40 2.15 -2.06 6.17
C ARG A 40 2.84 -3.08 7.07
N ASP A 41 3.08 -4.29 6.58
CA ASP A 41 3.75 -5.34 7.35
C ASP A 41 5.16 -4.88 7.77
N LEU A 42 5.88 -4.21 6.87
CA LEU A 42 7.17 -3.62 7.17
C LEU A 42 7.11 -2.51 8.24
N MET A 43 6.06 -1.68 8.24
CA MET A 43 5.84 -0.69 9.31
C MET A 43 5.57 -1.35 10.66
N ASP A 44 4.79 -2.42 10.68
CA ASP A 44 4.52 -3.19 11.91
C ASP A 44 5.82 -3.85 12.43
N GLU A 45 6.66 -4.39 11.55
CA GLU A 45 8.00 -4.89 11.90
C GLU A 45 8.92 -3.79 12.44
N GLN A 46 8.92 -2.59 11.84
CA GLN A 46 9.69 -1.45 12.34
C GLN A 46 9.23 -1.01 13.73
N LYS A 47 7.92 -1.01 13.98
CA LYS A 47 7.35 -0.69 15.29
C LYS A 47 7.74 -1.73 16.34
N ALA A 48 7.73 -3.01 15.98
CA ALA A 48 8.20 -4.08 16.85
C ALA A 48 9.70 -3.94 17.17
N LEU A 49 10.53 -3.58 16.17
CA LEU A 49 11.95 -3.33 16.39
C LEU A 49 12.20 -2.13 17.31
N LEU A 50 11.40 -1.06 17.19
CA LEU A 50 11.49 0.08 18.11
C LEU A 50 11.20 -0.36 19.56
N ALA A 51 10.18 -1.19 19.78
CA ALA A 51 9.91 -1.76 21.09
C ALA A 51 11.08 -2.62 21.61
N GLN A 52 11.71 -3.42 20.74
CA GLN A 52 12.91 -4.19 21.10
C GLN A 52 14.09 -3.30 21.48
N LYS A 53 14.30 -2.18 20.77
CA LYS A 53 15.33 -1.19 21.11
C LYS A 53 15.11 -0.57 22.48
N VAL A 54 13.87 -0.20 22.80
CA VAL A 54 13.52 0.35 24.13
C VAL A 54 13.79 -0.70 25.22
N ALA A 55 13.37 -1.94 24.99
CA ALA A 55 13.64 -3.04 25.94
C ALA A 55 15.15 -3.27 26.12
N TRP A 56 15.93 -3.24 25.03
CA TRP A 56 17.38 -3.34 25.07
C TRP A 56 18.03 -2.19 25.84
N GLN A 57 17.58 -0.95 25.65
CA GLN A 57 18.09 0.20 26.42
C GLN A 57 17.91 0.01 27.92
N LEU A 58 16.75 -0.47 28.36
CA LEU A 58 16.50 -0.77 29.78
C LEU A 58 17.45 -1.86 30.33
N ILE A 59 17.80 -2.86 29.51
CA ILE A 59 18.77 -3.90 29.90
C ILE A 59 20.16 -3.29 30.07
N VAL A 60 20.58 -2.43 29.14
CA VAL A 60 21.89 -1.78 29.16
C VAL A 60 22.02 -0.80 30.32
N GLU A 61 20.96 -0.04 30.63
CA GLU A 61 20.91 0.86 31.79
C GLU A 61 21.04 0.10 33.11
N LYS A 62 20.35 -1.04 33.24
CA LYS A 62 20.39 -1.86 34.45
C LYS A 62 21.71 -2.62 34.62
N ASN A 63 22.26 -3.15 33.53
CA ASN A 63 23.47 -3.97 33.53
C ASN A 63 24.35 -3.68 32.30
N PRO A 64 25.18 -2.63 32.37
CA PRO A 64 26.06 -2.23 31.27
C PRO A 64 27.02 -3.36 30.89
N GLY A 65 27.08 -3.68 29.59
CA GLY A 65 28.02 -4.68 29.06
C GLY A 65 27.64 -6.15 29.32
N SER A 66 26.43 -6.43 29.81
CA SER A 66 25.90 -7.79 29.98
C SER A 66 25.96 -8.60 28.68
N LYS A 67 26.11 -9.94 28.79
CA LYS A 67 26.10 -10.84 27.63
C LYS A 67 24.76 -10.77 26.91
N GLU A 68 23.69 -10.62 27.66
CA GLU A 68 22.32 -10.44 27.20
C GLU A 68 22.18 -9.14 26.39
N GLY A 69 22.70 -8.02 26.91
CA GLY A 69 22.70 -6.73 26.20
C GLY A 69 23.49 -6.77 24.89
N LYS A 70 24.65 -7.43 24.86
CA LYS A 70 25.45 -7.59 23.62
C LYS A 70 24.75 -8.47 22.58
N LYS A 71 24.13 -9.58 23.02
CA LYS A 71 23.36 -10.46 22.12
C LYS A 71 22.17 -9.73 21.51
N ALA A 72 21.40 -9.02 22.33
CA ALA A 72 20.26 -8.23 21.88
C ALA A 72 20.68 -7.10 20.92
N GLN A 73 21.80 -6.41 21.19
CA GLN A 73 22.36 -5.39 20.30
C GLN A 73 22.63 -5.96 18.89
N THR A 74 23.33 -7.11 18.81
CA THR A 74 23.63 -7.72 17.51
C THR A 74 22.38 -8.16 16.75
N GLN A 75 21.33 -8.60 17.44
CA GLN A 75 20.06 -8.94 16.81
C GLN A 75 19.33 -7.70 16.28
N ILE A 76 19.32 -6.62 17.04
CA ILE A 76 18.75 -5.33 16.64
C ILE A 76 19.47 -4.79 15.40
N GLU A 77 20.80 -4.74 15.39
CA GLU A 77 21.58 -4.23 14.25
C GLU A 77 21.32 -5.05 12.96
N LYS A 78 21.22 -6.37 13.08
CA LYS A 78 20.86 -7.24 11.94
C LYS A 78 19.44 -6.97 11.45
N ALA A 79 18.48 -6.83 12.36
CA ALA A 79 17.10 -6.53 12.02
C ALA A 79 16.97 -5.15 11.35
N GLU A 80 17.66 -4.12 11.85
CA GLU A 80 17.69 -2.78 11.25
C GLU A 80 18.21 -2.82 9.81
N LYS A 81 19.34 -3.52 9.59
CA LYS A 81 19.92 -3.63 8.25
C LYS A 81 18.94 -4.29 7.28
N ARG A 82 18.33 -5.41 7.69
CA ARG A 82 17.33 -6.12 6.89
C ARG A 82 16.11 -5.23 6.59
N LEU A 83 15.56 -4.55 7.59
CA LEU A 83 14.40 -3.68 7.39
C LEU A 83 14.70 -2.51 6.47
N LYS A 84 15.91 -1.95 6.55
CA LYS A 84 16.36 -0.89 5.64
C LYS A 84 16.48 -1.38 4.19
N GLU A 85 17.05 -2.56 3.98
CA GLU A 85 17.14 -3.18 2.66
C GLU A 85 15.75 -3.47 2.08
N LEU A 86 14.84 -4.05 2.87
CA LEU A 86 13.46 -4.30 2.46
C LEU A 86 12.69 -3.00 2.16
N ALA A 87 12.88 -1.95 2.96
CA ALA A 87 12.27 -0.64 2.71
C ALA A 87 12.74 -0.04 1.37
N GLY A 88 14.02 -0.20 1.03
CA GLY A 88 14.56 0.25 -0.25
C GLY A 88 13.88 -0.45 -1.43
N ILE A 89 13.92 -1.79 -1.42
CA ILE A 89 13.31 -2.63 -2.47
C ILE A 89 11.82 -2.28 -2.64
N LEU A 90 11.10 -2.16 -1.52
CA LEU A 90 9.67 -1.91 -1.56
C LEU A 90 9.31 -0.52 -2.08
N ASN A 91 10.11 0.49 -1.76
CA ASN A 91 9.94 1.83 -2.31
C ASN A 91 10.12 1.84 -3.82
N ASP A 92 11.16 1.16 -4.32
CA ASP A 92 11.43 1.04 -5.76
C ASP A 92 10.28 0.31 -6.46
N GLU A 93 9.85 -0.85 -5.94
CA GLU A 93 8.71 -1.62 -6.49
C GLU A 93 7.39 -0.81 -6.48
N SER A 94 7.14 -0.04 -5.42
CA SER A 94 5.93 0.79 -5.32
C SER A 94 5.97 1.97 -6.30
N PHE A 95 7.13 2.59 -6.46
CA PHE A 95 7.34 3.67 -7.41
C PHE A 95 7.16 3.18 -8.86
N GLU A 96 7.73 2.03 -9.20
CA GLU A 96 7.58 1.40 -10.52
C GLU A 96 6.10 1.04 -10.80
N ALA A 97 5.39 0.48 -9.81
CA ALA A 97 3.98 0.14 -9.97
C ALA A 97 3.10 1.36 -10.23
N ILE A 98 3.30 2.46 -9.47
CA ILE A 98 2.57 3.72 -9.70
C ILE A 98 2.93 4.31 -11.06
N THR A 99 4.21 4.34 -11.42
CA THR A 99 4.66 4.91 -12.70
C THR A 99 4.06 4.12 -13.88
N SER A 100 4.07 2.79 -13.82
CA SER A 100 3.46 1.93 -14.84
C SER A 100 1.95 2.21 -15.00
N LEU A 101 1.24 2.44 -13.89
CA LEU A 101 -0.19 2.80 -13.93
C LEU A 101 -0.43 4.17 -14.59
N VAL A 102 0.42 5.15 -14.28
CA VAL A 102 0.36 6.48 -14.91
C VAL A 102 0.62 6.36 -16.41
N GLU A 103 1.63 5.59 -16.83
CA GLU A 103 1.95 5.34 -18.24
C GLU A 103 0.75 4.74 -18.98
N ILE A 104 0.10 3.71 -18.44
CA ILE A 104 -1.08 3.10 -19.07
C ILE A 104 -2.21 4.11 -19.23
N VAL A 105 -2.44 4.98 -18.23
CA VAL A 105 -3.45 6.05 -18.36
C VAL A 105 -3.10 6.99 -19.50
N LEU A 106 -1.84 7.43 -19.59
CA LEU A 106 -1.37 8.37 -20.62
C LEU A 106 -1.43 7.75 -22.02
N GLU A 107 -1.03 6.48 -22.18
CA GLU A 107 -1.07 5.77 -23.46
C GLU A 107 -2.49 5.57 -23.99
N ASN A 108 -3.48 5.52 -23.10
CA ASN A 108 -4.88 5.27 -23.43
C ASN A 108 -5.78 6.49 -23.21
N ILE A 109 -5.19 7.67 -23.00
CA ILE A 109 -5.93 8.86 -22.56
C ILE A 109 -7.01 9.24 -23.57
N ASP A 110 -6.73 9.15 -24.88
CA ASP A 110 -7.69 9.45 -25.96
C ASP A 110 -9.01 8.67 -25.83
N GLY A 111 -8.98 7.47 -25.24
CA GLY A 111 -10.16 6.63 -25.05
C GLY A 111 -10.95 6.92 -23.77
N VAL A 112 -10.39 7.71 -22.85
CA VAL A 112 -10.96 7.96 -21.52
C VAL A 112 -10.82 9.42 -21.04
N GLU A 113 -10.39 10.33 -21.90
CA GLU A 113 -9.96 11.70 -21.56
C GLU A 113 -11.00 12.44 -20.70
N ASP A 114 -12.21 12.62 -21.24
CA ASP A 114 -13.33 13.28 -20.56
C ASP A 114 -13.63 12.63 -19.20
N GLU A 115 -13.58 11.30 -19.12
CA GLU A 115 -13.90 10.56 -17.90
C GLU A 115 -12.81 10.74 -16.85
N VAL A 116 -11.54 10.77 -17.27
CA VAL A 116 -10.38 11.01 -16.40
C VAL A 116 -10.37 12.45 -15.91
N TYR A 117 -10.51 13.44 -16.79
CA TYR A 117 -10.52 14.85 -16.40
C TYR A 117 -11.69 15.20 -15.50
N LYS A 118 -12.88 14.70 -15.83
CA LYS A 118 -14.04 14.88 -14.95
C LYS A 118 -13.85 14.21 -13.60
N PHE A 119 -13.30 13.00 -13.57
CA PHE A 119 -13.09 12.27 -12.34
C PHE A 119 -12.03 12.91 -11.44
N LEU A 120 -10.87 13.24 -11.99
CA LEU A 120 -9.78 13.85 -11.25
C LEU A 120 -10.09 15.32 -10.91
N GLY A 121 -10.73 16.06 -11.81
CA GLY A 121 -11.26 17.40 -11.52
C GLY A 121 -12.23 17.40 -10.34
N ASP A 122 -13.22 16.49 -10.33
CA ASP A 122 -14.14 16.30 -9.20
C ASP A 122 -13.42 15.94 -7.89
N LEU A 123 -12.26 15.25 -7.95
CA LEU A 123 -11.44 14.92 -6.79
C LEU A 123 -10.59 16.10 -6.31
N CYS A 124 -10.16 16.94 -7.24
CA CYS A 124 -9.38 18.14 -6.97
C CYS A 124 -10.24 19.38 -6.69
N SER A 125 -11.57 19.21 -6.62
CA SER A 125 -12.54 20.31 -6.46
C SER A 125 -12.45 21.36 -7.57
N MET A 126 -12.14 20.91 -8.79
CA MET A 126 -12.04 21.72 -10.00
C MET A 126 -13.16 21.31 -10.97
N THR A 127 -13.54 22.22 -11.88
CA THR A 127 -14.36 21.81 -13.02
C THR A 127 -13.52 20.99 -14.00
N GLU A 128 -14.17 20.18 -14.83
CA GLU A 128 -13.49 19.42 -15.89
C GLU A 128 -12.64 20.33 -16.78
N LYS A 129 -13.17 21.51 -17.13
CA LYS A 129 -12.46 22.51 -17.93
C LYS A 129 -11.25 23.10 -17.20
N ASP A 130 -11.42 23.51 -15.94
CA ASP A 130 -10.30 24.08 -15.18
C ASP A 130 -9.21 23.02 -14.97
N PHE A 131 -9.61 21.76 -14.81
CA PHE A 131 -8.69 20.64 -14.64
C PHE A 131 -7.96 20.28 -15.94
N SER A 132 -8.62 20.32 -17.10
CA SER A 132 -7.96 20.07 -18.39
C SER A 132 -6.92 21.13 -18.75
N ASP A 133 -7.06 22.34 -18.21
CA ASP A 133 -6.17 23.47 -18.47
C ASP A 133 -4.94 23.52 -17.52
N ILE A 134 -4.76 22.53 -16.63
CA ILE A 134 -3.60 22.51 -15.73
C ILE A 134 -2.30 22.15 -16.47
N PRO A 135 -1.12 22.58 -15.96
CA PRO A 135 0.16 22.14 -16.48
C PRO A 135 0.29 20.62 -16.49
N PHE A 136 0.88 20.05 -17.54
CA PHE A 136 1.09 18.59 -17.66
C PHE A 136 1.83 17.98 -16.45
N VAL A 137 2.80 18.70 -15.88
CA VAL A 137 3.51 18.27 -14.66
C VAL A 137 2.56 18.13 -13.48
N ASP A 138 1.60 19.04 -13.35
CA ASP A 138 0.58 18.98 -12.30
C ASP A 138 -0.40 17.84 -12.57
N PHE A 139 -0.79 17.59 -13.82
CA PHE A 139 -1.63 16.44 -14.20
C PHE A 139 -0.99 15.10 -13.86
N VAL A 140 0.29 14.90 -14.22
CA VAL A 140 1.04 13.69 -13.86
C VAL A 140 1.19 13.57 -12.35
N GLY A 141 1.40 14.69 -11.64
CA GLY A 141 1.41 14.72 -10.18
C GLY A 141 0.10 14.22 -9.58
N VAL A 142 -1.03 14.72 -10.08
CA VAL A 142 -2.37 14.31 -9.65
C VAL A 142 -2.60 12.82 -9.89
N LEU A 143 -2.16 12.25 -11.02
CA LEU A 143 -2.27 10.81 -11.26
C LEU A 143 -1.44 9.99 -10.27
N LYS A 144 -0.21 10.41 -9.98
CA LYS A 144 0.64 9.75 -8.97
C LYS A 144 -0.01 9.80 -7.59
N ASP A 145 -0.51 10.96 -7.20
CA ASP A 145 -1.19 11.15 -5.92
C ASP A 145 -2.46 10.31 -5.82
N PHE A 146 -3.23 10.21 -6.91
CA PHE A 146 -4.40 9.33 -6.98
C PHE A 146 -4.02 7.87 -6.75
N PHE A 147 -3.03 7.33 -7.47
CA PHE A 147 -2.61 5.94 -7.31
C PHE A 147 -1.94 5.66 -5.95
N ALA A 148 -1.34 6.66 -5.31
CA ALA A 148 -0.80 6.54 -3.96
C ALA A 148 -1.86 6.51 -2.85
N LYS A 149 -3.14 6.75 -3.16
CA LYS A 149 -4.21 6.83 -2.15
C LYS A 149 -4.40 5.51 -1.40
N PRO A 150 -4.42 5.52 -0.06
CA PRO A 150 -4.70 4.33 0.73
C PRO A 150 -6.11 3.77 0.48
N GLU A 151 -7.08 4.61 0.10
CA GLU A 151 -8.45 4.18 -0.17
C GLU A 151 -8.55 3.27 -1.40
N LEU A 152 -7.57 3.30 -2.32
CA LEU A 152 -7.53 2.38 -3.46
C LEU A 152 -7.34 0.92 -3.04
N ARG A 153 -6.84 0.67 -1.82
CA ARG A 153 -6.76 -0.68 -1.25
C ARG A 153 -8.12 -1.36 -1.21
N GLU A 154 -9.15 -0.66 -0.75
CA GLU A 154 -10.50 -1.24 -0.66
C GLU A 154 -11.09 -1.48 -2.05
N VAL A 155 -10.77 -0.63 -3.03
CA VAL A 155 -11.18 -0.83 -4.42
C VAL A 155 -10.46 -2.04 -5.02
N ALA A 156 -9.17 -2.20 -4.74
CA ALA A 156 -8.36 -3.29 -5.26
C ALA A 156 -8.86 -4.67 -4.79
N LYS A 157 -9.40 -4.78 -3.57
CA LYS A 157 -10.04 -6.01 -3.07
C LYS A 157 -11.27 -6.42 -3.88
N LEU A 158 -11.91 -5.50 -4.60
CA LEU A 158 -13.04 -5.85 -5.49
C LEU A 158 -12.57 -6.53 -6.78
N PHE A 159 -11.28 -6.44 -7.09
CA PHE A 159 -10.67 -7.05 -8.27
C PHE A 159 -9.96 -8.37 -7.96
N THR A 160 -9.65 -8.62 -6.69
CA THR A 160 -9.08 -9.90 -6.28
C THR A 160 -10.13 -11.00 -6.42
N PRO A 161 -9.83 -12.11 -7.13
CA PRO A 161 -10.73 -13.25 -7.23
C PRO A 161 -11.19 -13.73 -5.85
N SER A 162 -12.47 -14.07 -5.75
CA SER A 162 -13.16 -14.50 -4.51
C SER A 162 -12.50 -15.69 -3.82
N THR A 163 -11.73 -16.49 -4.55
CA THR A 163 -11.01 -17.66 -4.05
C THR A 163 -9.98 -17.31 -2.96
N SER A 164 -9.46 -16.07 -2.92
CA SER A 164 -8.52 -15.63 -1.86
C SER A 164 -9.18 -15.29 -0.51
N LEU A 165 -10.50 -15.08 -0.48
CA LEU A 165 -11.27 -14.89 0.76
C LEU A 165 -11.59 -16.24 1.43
N GLU A 166 -11.83 -17.28 0.64
CA GLU A 166 -12.08 -18.65 1.13
C GLU A 166 -10.82 -19.29 1.72
N GLU A 167 -9.63 -19.01 1.17
CA GLU A 167 -8.35 -19.50 1.73
C GLU A 167 -8.07 -18.91 3.13
N LYS A 168 -8.42 -17.64 3.38
CA LYS A 168 -8.28 -17.05 4.72
C LYS A 168 -9.23 -17.69 5.74
N ILE A 169 -10.48 -17.96 5.33
CA ILE A 169 -11.47 -18.63 6.19
C ILE A 169 -11.06 -20.07 6.50
N ASN A 170 -10.56 -20.82 5.53
CA ASN A 170 -10.12 -22.20 5.76
C ASN A 170 -8.86 -22.28 6.64
N SER A 171 -7.94 -21.30 6.54
CA SER A 171 -6.75 -21.25 7.41
C SER A 171 -7.05 -20.94 8.89
N GLU A 172 -8.14 -20.22 9.19
CA GLU A 172 -8.59 -19.96 10.56
C GLU A 172 -9.36 -21.15 11.17
N ILE A 173 -10.03 -21.96 10.34
CA ILE A 173 -10.76 -23.16 10.79
C ILE A 173 -9.78 -24.29 11.14
N ASP A 174 -8.70 -24.49 10.39
CA ASP A 174 -7.71 -25.53 10.68
C ASP A 174 -6.83 -25.22 11.92
N SER A 175 -6.76 -23.96 12.36
CA SER A 175 -6.02 -23.56 13.58
C SER A 175 -6.76 -23.82 14.89
N THR A 176 -8.05 -24.19 14.86
CA THR A 176 -8.88 -24.36 16.08
C THR A 176 -9.19 -25.80 16.45
N ASN A 177 -8.77 -26.78 15.66
CA ASN A 177 -9.03 -28.22 15.93
C ASN A 177 -7.91 -28.97 16.66
N ASP A 178 -6.79 -28.35 17.02
CA ASP A 178 -5.77 -28.98 17.86
C ASP A 178 -6.09 -28.79 19.36
N THR A 179 -7.17 -29.43 19.84
CA THR A 179 -7.27 -29.80 21.26
C THR A 179 -7.06 -31.31 21.35
N PRO A 180 -5.97 -31.81 21.95
CA PRO A 180 -5.84 -33.24 22.16
C PRO A 180 -6.82 -33.67 23.26
N MET A 181 -7.84 -34.44 22.88
CA MET A 181 -8.54 -35.31 23.82
C MET A 181 -7.50 -36.27 24.42
N GLN A 182 -7.09 -35.98 25.65
CA GLN A 182 -6.50 -36.99 26.51
C GLN A 182 -7.63 -37.94 26.90
N GLU A 183 -7.64 -39.12 26.28
CA GLU A 183 -8.34 -40.29 26.83
C GLU A 183 -7.31 -41.27 27.44
N ALA A 184 -7.73 -41.81 28.59
CA ALA A 184 -7.16 -42.85 29.44
C ALA A 184 -6.24 -42.40 30.59
#